data_AF-A0A2V4NZJ4-F1
#
_entry.id   AF-A0A2V4NZJ4-F1
#
_cell.length_a   1.000
_cell.length_b   1.000
_cell.length_c   1.000
_cell.angle_alpha   90.00
_cell.angle_beta   90.00
_cell.angle_gamma   90.00
#
_symmetry.space_group_name_H-M   'P 1'
#
loop_
_entity.id
_entity.type
_entity.pdbx_description
1 polymer ?
#
loop_
_entity_poly.entity_id
_entity_poly.type
_entity_poly.pdbx_seq_one_letter_code
_entity_poly.pdbx_strand_id
1 'polypeptide(L)'
;MTDHANTEHDLADRPVTRAVPHPEPLNPRGIVITCAACSASRDWLLIQVRTLVFVRCRCAHEWQAHDLGAGDFDGSYSGPETEWDSFEQMYRGLGFDGLLRGCYLG
;
A
#
# COMPACT_ATOMS: atom_id res chain seq x y z
N MET A 1 6.38 -34.81 -6.01
CA MET A 1 7.36 -33.94 -6.69
C MET A 1 6.71 -32.58 -6.75
N THR A 2 7.26 -31.65 -5.99
CA THR A 2 6.64 -30.39 -5.58
C THR A 2 6.87 -29.34 -6.65
N ASP A 3 5.81 -28.69 -7.13
CA ASP A 3 5.91 -27.42 -7.85
C ASP A 3 4.95 -26.41 -7.20
N HIS A 4 5.40 -25.87 -6.07
CA HIS A 4 4.86 -24.66 -5.46
C HIS A 4 5.71 -23.49 -5.97
N ALA A 5 5.38 -22.93 -7.12
CA ALA A 5 5.81 -21.61 -7.53
C ALA A 5 5.01 -21.23 -8.77
N ASN A 6 4.13 -20.23 -8.66
CA ASN A 6 3.76 -19.27 -9.70
C ASN A 6 2.51 -18.49 -9.26
N THR A 7 2.66 -17.64 -8.26
CA THR A 7 1.63 -16.65 -7.86
C THR A 7 2.19 -15.23 -7.78
N GLU A 8 3.31 -14.93 -8.45
CA GLU A 8 4.05 -13.67 -8.22
C GLU A 8 4.30 -12.82 -9.48
N HIS A 9 3.75 -13.18 -10.66
CA HIS A 9 4.12 -12.51 -11.92
C HIS A 9 3.05 -11.62 -12.59
N ASP A 10 1.89 -11.40 -11.96
CA ASP A 10 0.75 -10.73 -12.62
C ASP A 10 0.34 -9.37 -11.99
N LEU A 11 1.23 -8.78 -11.19
CA LEU A 11 1.06 -7.44 -10.63
C LEU A 11 1.67 -6.35 -11.51
N ALA A 12 2.61 -6.69 -12.38
CA ALA A 12 3.40 -5.73 -13.16
C ALA A 12 2.64 -5.07 -14.32
N ASP A 13 1.53 -5.65 -14.80
CA ASP A 13 0.82 -5.20 -16.02
C ASP A 13 -0.60 -4.65 -15.74
N ARG A 14 -0.93 -4.38 -14.47
CA ARG A 14 -2.19 -3.72 -14.12
C ARG A 14 -1.91 -2.23 -13.92
N PRO A 15 -2.61 -1.31 -14.61
CA PRO A 15 -2.49 0.11 -14.29
C PRO A 15 -2.96 0.28 -12.86
N VAL A 16 -2.05 0.70 -11.98
CA VAL A 16 -2.42 1.32 -10.72
C VAL A 16 -3.42 2.39 -11.07
N THR A 17 -4.66 2.20 -10.64
CA THR A 17 -5.68 3.20 -10.93
C THR A 17 -5.49 4.38 -10.00
N ARG A 18 -4.97 4.13 -8.78
CA ARG A 18 -4.73 5.18 -7.80
C ARG A 18 -3.74 4.77 -6.71
N ALA A 19 -2.86 5.68 -6.33
CA ALA A 19 -1.98 5.53 -5.16
C ALA A 19 -2.08 6.78 -4.28
N VAL A 20 -2.45 6.60 -3.01
CA VAL A 20 -2.74 7.70 -2.08
C VAL A 20 -1.91 7.52 -0.81
N PRO A 21 -0.95 8.43 -0.53
CA PRO A 21 -0.30 8.48 0.77
C PRO A 21 -1.31 8.81 1.87
N HIS A 22 -1.30 8.03 2.95
CA HIS A 22 -2.13 8.21 4.12
C HIS A 22 -1.26 8.26 5.38
N PRO A 23 -0.93 9.47 5.88
CA PRO A 23 0.01 9.63 7.00
C PRO A 23 -0.57 9.19 8.35
N GLU A 24 -1.89 9.17 8.50
CA GLU A 24 -2.57 8.85 9.76
C GLU A 24 -2.71 7.34 10.02
N PRO A 25 -3.03 6.92 11.25
CA PRO A 25 -3.34 5.52 11.54
C PRO A 25 -4.54 5.01 10.75
N LEU A 26 -4.40 3.83 10.13
CA LEU A 26 -5.52 3.12 9.51
C LEU A 26 -6.28 2.34 10.56
N ASN A 27 -7.59 2.56 10.61
CA ASN A 27 -8.47 1.97 11.60
C ASN A 27 -9.71 1.32 10.97
N PRO A 28 -9.56 0.33 10.06
CA PRO A 28 -10.70 -0.39 9.53
C PRO A 28 -11.47 -1.06 10.68
N ARG A 29 -12.76 -0.77 10.77
CA ARG A 29 -13.68 -1.40 11.74
C ARG A 29 -13.27 -1.24 13.22
N GLY A 30 -12.48 -0.23 13.57
CA GLY A 30 -12.10 0.05 14.97
C GLY A 30 -10.86 -0.68 15.48
N ILE A 31 -10.11 -1.39 14.61
CA ILE A 31 -8.79 -1.94 14.92
C ILE A 31 -7.70 -1.15 14.19
N VAL A 32 -6.74 -0.59 14.94
CA VAL A 32 -5.57 0.08 14.36
C VAL A 32 -4.64 -0.96 13.72
N ILE A 33 -4.38 -0.78 12.42
CA ILE A 33 -3.42 -1.58 11.68
C ILE A 33 -2.00 -1.28 12.16
N THR A 34 -1.20 -2.34 12.29
CA THR A 34 0.26 -2.22 12.42
C THR A 34 0.98 -3.05 11.38
N CYS A 35 2.14 -2.59 10.93
CA CYS A 35 2.93 -3.29 9.93
C CYS A 35 3.58 -4.53 10.56
N ALA A 36 3.30 -5.72 10.04
CA ALA A 36 3.88 -6.96 10.56
C ALA A 36 5.42 -7.03 10.47
N ALA A 37 6.05 -6.26 9.57
CA ALA A 37 7.50 -6.27 9.34
C ALA A 37 8.31 -5.26 10.18
N CYS A 38 7.67 -4.21 10.68
CA CYS A 38 8.37 -3.13 11.41
C CYS A 38 7.57 -2.46 12.53
N SER A 39 6.35 -2.94 12.80
CA SER A 39 5.45 -2.45 13.86
C SER A 39 4.99 -1.00 13.74
N ALA A 40 5.20 -0.35 12.59
CA ALA A 40 4.66 0.98 12.31
C ALA A 40 3.13 0.97 12.36
N SER A 41 2.51 2.05 12.84
CA SER A 41 1.05 2.20 12.94
C SER A 41 0.47 3.30 12.06
N ARG A 42 1.29 3.96 11.25
CA ARG A 42 0.95 5.14 10.44
C ARG A 42 1.82 5.18 9.18
N ASP A 43 1.73 6.26 8.40
CA ASP A 43 2.56 6.45 7.20
C ASP A 43 2.37 5.33 6.16
N TRP A 44 1.13 5.20 5.68
CA TRP A 44 0.70 4.17 4.75
C TRP A 44 0.62 4.69 3.31
N LEU A 45 0.77 3.79 2.34
CA LEU A 45 0.42 4.02 0.95
C LEU A 45 -0.73 3.08 0.61
N LEU A 46 -1.88 3.66 0.25
CA LEU A 46 -3.03 2.91 -0.22
C LEU A 46 -2.97 2.82 -1.74
N ILE A 47 -3.03 1.61 -2.28
CA ILE A 47 -2.88 1.34 -3.72
C ILE A 47 -4.15 0.64 -4.19
N GLN A 48 -4.90 1.29 -5.07
CA GLN A 48 -6.09 0.73 -5.68
C GLN A 48 -5.75 0.11 -7.02
N VAL A 49 -6.05 -1.17 -7.16
CA VAL A 49 -5.93 -1.92 -8.41
C VAL A 49 -7.30 -2.55 -8.72
N ARG A 50 -8.04 -1.93 -9.64
CA ARG A 50 -9.46 -2.23 -9.90
C ARG A 50 -10.28 -2.08 -8.61
N THR A 51 -10.81 -3.17 -8.06
CA THR A 51 -11.62 -3.19 -6.83
C THR A 51 -10.85 -3.61 -5.59
N LEU A 52 -9.54 -3.86 -5.73
CA LEU A 52 -8.68 -4.33 -4.64
C LEU A 52 -7.89 -3.16 -4.07
N VAL A 53 -7.78 -3.11 -2.75
CA VAL A 53 -6.94 -2.15 -2.03
C VAL A 53 -5.78 -2.91 -1.40
N PHE A 54 -4.58 -2.43 -1.70
CA PHE A 54 -3.35 -2.85 -1.07
C PHE A 54 -2.86 -1.76 -0.14
N VAL A 55 -2.29 -2.17 0.99
CA VAL A 55 -1.65 -1.26 1.93
C VAL A 55 -0.17 -1.56 1.89
N ARG A 56 0.63 -0.52 1.69
CA ARG A 56 2.08 -0.59 1.70
C ARG A 56 2.65 0.30 2.79
N CYS A 57 3.56 -0.24 3.58
CA CYS A 57 4.32 0.48 4.58
C CYS A 57 5.58 1.10 3.95
N ARG A 58 6.11 2.18 4.54
CA ARG A 58 7.41 2.76 4.13
C ARG A 58 8.59 1.78 4.17
N CYS A 59 8.48 0.71 4.96
CA CYS A 59 9.45 -0.39 4.99
C CYS A 59 9.37 -1.35 3.79
N ALA A 60 8.57 -1.02 2.76
CA ALA A 60 8.30 -1.84 1.57
C ALA A 60 7.45 -3.11 1.82
N HIS A 61 6.99 -3.35 3.06
CA HIS A 61 6.02 -4.42 3.32
C HIS A 61 4.64 -4.04 2.78
N GLU A 62 4.06 -4.93 1.98
CA GLU A 62 2.78 -4.72 1.30
C GLU A 62 1.89 -5.94 1.49
N TRP A 63 0.59 -5.68 1.66
CA TRP A 63 -0.40 -6.74 1.75
C TRP A 63 -1.74 -6.28 1.19
N GLN A 64 -2.56 -7.23 0.74
CA GLN A 64 -3.94 -6.97 0.36
C GLN A 64 -4.77 -6.74 1.62
N ALA A 65 -5.44 -5.59 1.73
CA ALA A 65 -6.33 -5.31 2.84
C ALA A 65 -7.75 -5.78 2.50
N HIS A 66 -8.10 -7.00 2.92
CA HIS A 66 -9.44 -7.55 2.70
C HIS A 66 -10.55 -6.81 3.47
N ASP A 67 -10.18 -6.13 4.55
CA ASP A 67 -11.11 -5.37 5.39
C ASP A 67 -11.31 -3.92 4.94
N LEU A 68 -10.53 -3.44 3.97
CA LEU A 68 -10.68 -2.12 3.34
C LEU A 68 -11.29 -2.32 1.95
N GLY A 69 -12.57 -1.98 1.81
CA GLY A 69 -13.26 -2.04 0.51
C GLY A 69 -13.08 -0.76 -0.29
N ALA A 70 -13.37 -0.80 -1.60
CA ALA A 70 -13.38 0.39 -2.44
C ALA A 70 -14.29 1.52 -1.89
N GLY A 71 -15.38 1.18 -1.19
CA GLY A 71 -16.27 2.15 -0.55
C GLY A 71 -15.62 2.96 0.58
N ASP A 72 -14.61 2.41 1.27
CA ASP A 72 -13.82 3.15 2.26
C ASP A 72 -12.80 4.07 1.56
N PHE A 73 -12.23 3.58 0.45
CA PHE A 73 -11.24 4.28 -0.37
C PHE A 73 -11.81 5.55 -1.03
N ASP A 74 -13.01 5.44 -1.64
CA ASP A 74 -13.62 6.50 -2.45
C ASP A 74 -14.17 7.68 -1.61
N GLY A 75 -14.56 7.44 -0.34
CA GLY A 75 -15.14 8.46 0.52
C GLY A 75 -14.16 9.20 1.43
N SER A 76 -13.04 8.57 1.81
CA SER A 76 -12.17 9.06 2.90
C SER A 76 -10.73 9.36 2.48
N TYR A 77 -10.28 8.84 1.34
CA TYR A 77 -8.87 8.90 0.94
C TYR A 77 -8.74 9.60 -0.41
N SER A 78 -8.77 10.93 -0.40
CA SER A 78 -8.52 11.74 -1.59
C SER A 78 -7.08 12.23 -1.65
N GLY A 79 -6.32 11.81 -2.66
CA GLY A 79 -5.00 12.36 -3.00
C GLY A 79 -4.90 12.74 -4.48
N PRO A 80 -3.93 13.59 -4.86
CA PRO A 80 -3.67 13.90 -6.26
C PRO A 80 -3.31 12.64 -7.03
N GLU A 81 -3.93 12.44 -8.19
CA GLU A 81 -3.54 11.40 -9.12
C GLU A 81 -2.27 11.85 -9.85
N THR A 82 -1.14 11.24 -9.49
CA THR A 82 0.11 11.39 -10.22
C THR A 82 0.26 10.18 -11.15
N GLU A 83 0.47 10.45 -12.44
CA GLU A 83 0.86 9.41 -13.40
C GLU A 83 2.32 9.02 -13.17
N TRP A 84 2.60 7.72 -13.13
CA TRP A 84 3.94 7.18 -12.93
C TRP A 84 4.27 6.18 -14.02
N ASP A 85 5.50 6.21 -14.54
CA ASP A 85 5.95 5.28 -15.58
C ASP A 85 6.07 3.83 -15.10
N SER A 86 6.21 3.62 -13.78
CA SER A 86 6.29 2.30 -13.15
C SER A 86 6.00 2.35 -11.65
N PHE A 87 5.65 1.20 -11.08
CA PHE A 87 5.50 1.04 -9.62
C PHE A 87 6.75 1.42 -8.84
N GLU A 88 7.94 1.08 -9.31
CA GLU A 88 9.18 1.42 -8.60
C GLU A 88 9.40 2.94 -8.53
N GLN A 89 9.15 3.65 -9.62
CA GLN A 89 9.23 5.11 -9.62
C GLN A 89 8.21 5.73 -8.67
N MET A 90 6.98 5.21 -8.66
CA MET A 90 5.94 5.63 -7.71
C MET A 90 6.38 5.42 -6.26
N TYR A 91 6.86 4.22 -5.91
CA TYR A 91 7.31 3.92 -4.55
C TYR A 91 8.47 4.79 -4.13
N ARG A 92 9.46 5.00 -5.00
CA ARG A 92 10.60 5.89 -4.70
C ARG A 92 10.14 7.35 -4.56
N GLY A 93 9.34 7.85 -5.50
CA GLY A 93 8.85 9.23 -5.51
C GLY A 93 7.99 9.56 -4.30
N LEU A 94 7.25 8.58 -3.76
CA LEU A 94 6.41 8.73 -2.57
C LEU A 94 7.12 8.34 -1.26
N GLY A 95 8.34 7.79 -1.30
CA GLY A 95 9.10 7.37 -0.11
C GLY A 95 8.66 6.03 0.51
N PHE A 96 8.10 5.12 -0.29
CA PHE A 96 7.63 3.78 0.07
C PHE A 96 8.49 2.65 -0.53
N ASP A 97 9.74 2.95 -0.88
CA ASP A 97 10.71 2.02 -1.47
C ASP A 97 11.51 1.21 -0.44
N GLY A 98 11.24 1.38 0.86
CA GLY A 98 11.92 0.66 1.94
C GLY A 98 13.06 1.46 2.59
N LEU A 99 13.53 2.56 1.98
CA LEU A 99 14.64 3.34 2.52
C LEU A 99 14.31 4.03 3.85
N LEU A 100 13.03 4.27 4.12
CA LEU A 100 12.54 4.90 5.34
C LEU A 100 12.11 3.90 6.42
N ARG A 101 12.53 2.63 6.31
CA ARG A 101 12.30 1.62 7.35
C ARG A 101 12.87 2.10 8.68
N GLY A 102 12.00 2.23 9.69
CA GLY A 102 12.39 2.63 11.04
C GLY A 102 12.52 4.14 11.24
N CYS A 103 12.35 4.96 10.20
CA CYS A 103 12.24 6.41 10.31
C CYS A 103 10.81 6.82 10.68
N TYR A 104 10.32 6.34 11.83
CA TYR A 104 9.06 6.78 12.40
C TYR A 104 9.39 7.81 13.49
N LEU A 105 9.62 9.06 13.09
CA LEU A 105 9.82 10.15 14.05
C LEU A 105 8.49 10.45 14.72
N GLY A 106 8.27 9.86 15.91
CA GLY A 106 7.05 9.93 16.72
C GLY A 106 6.33 11.26 16.69
#